data_AF-A0A194XP48-F1
#
_entry.id   AF-A0A194XP48-F1
#
_cell.length_a   1.000
_cell.length_b   1.000
_cell.length_c   1.000
_cell.angle_alpha   90.00
_cell.angle_beta   90.00
_cell.angle_gamma   90.00
#
_symmetry.space_group_name_H-M   'P 1'
#
loop_
_entity.id
_entity.type
_entity.pdbx_description
1 polymer ?
#
loop_
_entity_poly.entity_id
_entity_poly.type
_entity_poly.pdbx_seq_one_letter_code
_entity_poly.pdbx_strand_id
1 'polypeptide(L)'
;MSLRANFPSATQSRVNLNFLRDLSEYDEVKPYHISGIISADHESCRTNMQFEKRGQVPFYNLRGQEHELSIDKHGFEMITVPKDISHLDVKGSQKQEYISHMTEIVKRRLSATLVLCYDYRVYCLALQVFLSAESASSFDPVIKTKISRMILIWGLRNDPMR
;
A
#
# COMPACT_ATOMS: atom_id res chain seq x y z
N MET A 1 1.27 -6.09 19.22
CA MET A 1 1.98 -7.39 19.26
C MET A 1 3.10 -7.39 18.23
N SER A 2 4.26 -7.99 18.52
CA SER A 2 5.39 -8.01 17.58
C SER A 2 5.21 -9.15 16.56
N LEU A 3 5.32 -8.85 15.26
CA LEU A 3 5.27 -9.84 14.17
C LEU A 3 6.21 -11.04 14.39
N ARG A 4 7.33 -10.82 15.09
CA ARG A 4 8.32 -11.86 15.41
C ARG A 4 7.75 -13.01 16.24
N ALA A 5 6.75 -12.73 17.10
CA ALA A 5 6.14 -13.77 17.92
C ALA A 5 5.22 -14.68 17.09
N ASN A 6 4.61 -14.14 16.03
CA ASN A 6 3.68 -14.87 15.19
C ASN A 6 4.41 -15.69 14.11
N PHE A 7 5.59 -15.23 13.66
CA PHE A 7 6.33 -15.83 12.54
C PHE A 7 7.80 -16.13 12.92
N PRO A 8 8.06 -17.10 13.80
CA PRO A 8 9.42 -17.37 14.28
C PRO A 8 10.36 -17.90 13.19
N SER A 9 9.81 -18.49 12.13
CA SER A 9 10.55 -19.04 10.98
C SER A 9 10.78 -18.04 9.85
N ALA A 10 10.17 -16.85 9.91
CA ALA A 10 10.31 -15.85 8.85
C ALA A 10 11.73 -15.29 8.80
N THR A 11 12.35 -15.30 7.61
CA THR A 11 13.67 -14.69 7.40
C THR A 11 13.60 -13.20 7.69
N GLN A 12 14.46 -12.73 8.60
CA GLN A 12 14.55 -11.33 9.00
C GLN A 12 15.73 -10.64 8.31
N SER A 13 15.49 -9.47 7.74
CA SER A 13 16.51 -8.53 7.29
C SER A 13 16.35 -7.17 7.97
N ARG A 14 17.34 -6.29 7.83
CA ARG A 14 17.29 -4.93 8.35
C ARG A 14 17.62 -3.94 7.26
N VAL A 15 16.84 -2.88 7.16
CA VAL A 15 17.03 -1.84 6.14
C VAL A 15 16.89 -0.46 6.77
N ASN A 16 17.38 0.56 6.06
CA ASN A 16 17.19 1.95 6.44
C ASN A 16 16.03 2.51 5.63
N LEU A 17 15.04 3.10 6.30
CA LEU A 17 13.89 3.71 5.64
C LEU A 17 13.79 5.19 5.99
N ASN A 18 13.30 5.98 5.04
CA ASN A 18 12.94 7.37 5.28
C ASN A 18 11.44 7.42 5.63
N PHE A 19 11.12 7.87 6.84
CA PHE A 19 9.76 8.08 7.30
C PHE A 19 9.42 9.56 7.24
N LEU A 20 8.16 9.90 6.95
CA LEU A 20 7.69 11.27 7.15
C LEU A 20 7.85 11.62 8.63
N ARG A 21 8.49 12.77 8.93
CA ARG A 21 8.65 13.26 10.30
C ARG A 21 7.30 13.61 10.88
N ASP A 22 7.14 13.38 12.18
CA ASP A 22 5.99 13.87 12.92
C ASP A 22 6.31 15.29 13.40
N LEU A 23 5.71 16.28 12.72
CA LEU A 23 5.94 17.71 12.93
C LEU A 23 4.63 18.35 13.39
N SER A 24 4.67 19.22 14.40
CA SER A 24 3.48 19.91 14.92
C SER A 24 2.77 20.77 13.87
N GLU A 25 3.51 21.26 12.88
CA GLU A 25 2.98 22.01 11.74
C GLU A 25 1.96 21.21 10.93
N TYR A 26 2.00 19.88 10.99
CA TYR A 26 1.06 19.02 10.28
C TYR A 26 -0.33 18.95 10.91
N ASP A 27 -0.48 19.36 12.16
CA ASP A 27 -1.78 19.50 12.81
C ASP A 27 -2.57 20.68 12.23
N GLU A 28 -1.86 21.74 11.82
CA GLU A 28 -2.45 22.93 11.22
C GLU A 28 -2.50 22.84 9.69
N VAL A 29 -1.47 22.28 9.06
CA VAL A 29 -1.30 22.25 7.60
C VAL A 29 -0.94 20.85 7.12
N LYS A 30 -1.82 20.24 6.33
CA LYS A 30 -1.58 18.89 5.79
C LYS A 30 -0.28 18.81 4.98
N PRO A 31 0.49 17.71 5.11
CA PRO A 31 1.64 17.45 4.25
C PRO A 31 1.27 17.46 2.77
N TYR A 32 2.05 18.16 1.94
CA TYR A 32 1.79 18.30 0.52
C TYR A 32 3.07 18.26 -0.34
N HIS A 33 2.91 17.93 -1.62
CA HIS A 33 3.93 18.08 -2.67
C HIS A 33 3.28 18.61 -3.94
N ILE A 34 3.78 19.73 -4.44
CA ILE A 34 3.34 20.33 -5.70
C ILE A 34 4.15 19.70 -6.82
N SER A 35 3.48 18.96 -7.70
CA SER A 35 4.09 18.37 -8.89
C SER A 35 3.96 19.34 -10.08
N GLY A 36 4.95 19.36 -10.97
CA GLY A 36 4.97 20.20 -12.17
C GLY A 36 5.95 21.37 -12.11
N ILE A 37 5.92 22.19 -13.16
CA ILE A 37 6.79 23.37 -13.30
C ILE A 37 6.23 24.48 -12.41
N ILE A 38 7.07 25.00 -11.52
CA ILE A 38 6.79 26.20 -10.73
C ILE A 38 7.92 27.20 -10.97
N SER A 39 7.68 28.49 -10.73
CA SER A 39 8.73 29.49 -10.86
C SER A 39 9.82 29.24 -9.81
N ALA A 40 11.06 29.61 -10.14
CA ALA A 40 12.21 29.44 -9.26
C ALA A 40 11.97 30.09 -7.87
N ASP A 41 11.26 31.21 -7.82
CA ASP A 41 10.93 31.92 -6.58
C ASP A 41 9.98 31.14 -5.65
N HIS A 42 9.33 30.08 -6.15
CA HIS A 42 8.38 29.26 -5.39
C HIS A 42 8.88 27.83 -5.14
N GLU A 43 10.10 27.50 -5.55
CA GLU A 43 10.66 26.16 -5.36
C GLU A 43 10.78 25.77 -3.88
N SER A 44 11.07 26.72 -3.00
CA SER A 44 11.12 26.50 -1.55
C SER A 44 9.76 26.08 -0.97
N CYS A 45 8.65 26.42 -1.63
CA CYS A 45 7.30 26.08 -1.22
C CYS A 45 6.76 24.81 -1.88
N ARG A 46 7.59 24.08 -2.65
CA ARG A 46 7.16 22.87 -3.38
C ARG A 46 6.58 21.79 -2.46
N THR A 47 7.15 21.64 -1.27
CA THR A 47 6.67 20.68 -0.27
C THR A 47 6.99 21.18 1.12
N ASN A 48 6.09 20.92 2.06
CA ASN A 48 6.36 21.06 3.50
C ASN A 48 6.77 19.72 4.13
N MET A 49 6.93 18.64 3.34
CA MET A 49 7.26 17.31 3.86
C MET A 49 8.72 17.22 4.26
N GLN A 50 8.97 16.88 5.52
CA GLN A 50 10.30 16.52 6.00
C GLN A 50 10.36 15.02 6.31
N PHE A 51 11.49 14.39 5.97
CA PHE A 51 11.72 12.96 6.20
C PHE A 51 12.84 12.73 7.22
N GLU A 52 12.68 11.71 8.05
CA GLU A 52 13.68 11.21 8.99
C GLU A 52 14.11 9.81 8.56
N LYS A 53 15.43 9.60 8.46
CA LYS A 53 16.00 8.30 8.20
C LYS A 53 16.05 7.48 9.48
N ARG A 54 15.27 6.41 9.55
CA ARG A 54 15.35 5.43 10.64
C ARG A 54 16.13 4.22 10.16
N GLY A 55 17.22 3.95 10.86
CA GLY A 55 18.08 2.83 10.55
C GLY A 55 17.59 1.51 11.14
N GLN A 56 18.08 0.41 10.57
CA GLN A 56 17.94 -0.94 11.16
C GLN A 56 16.48 -1.40 11.38
N VAL A 57 15.55 -0.91 10.56
CA VAL A 57 14.13 -1.31 10.64
C VAL A 57 14.01 -2.78 10.26
N PRO A 58 13.38 -3.63 11.10
CA PRO A 58 13.24 -5.04 10.81
C PRO A 58 12.24 -5.29 9.69
N PHE A 59 12.65 -6.08 8.69
CA PHE A 59 11.80 -6.61 7.64
C PHE A 59 11.71 -8.12 7.79
N TYR A 60 10.50 -8.66 7.63
CA TYR A 60 10.25 -10.10 7.68
C TYR A 60 9.73 -10.55 6.31
N ASN A 61 10.36 -11.56 5.74
CA ASN A 61 9.86 -12.21 4.54
C ASN A 61 8.77 -13.21 4.92
N LEU A 62 7.52 -12.90 4.61
CA LEU A 62 6.35 -13.72 4.93
C LEU A 62 5.90 -14.61 3.75
N ARG A 63 6.71 -14.72 2.70
CA ARG A 63 6.39 -15.61 1.56
C ARG A 63 6.33 -17.07 2.03
N GLY A 64 5.27 -17.78 1.66
CA GLY A 64 4.96 -19.13 2.12
C GLY A 64 4.15 -19.21 3.42
N GLN A 65 3.98 -18.09 4.13
CA GLN A 65 3.22 -17.98 5.38
C GLN A 65 1.99 -17.08 5.23
N GLU A 66 1.54 -16.85 4.00
CA GLU A 66 0.46 -15.90 3.69
C GLU A 66 -0.87 -16.29 4.36
N HIS A 67 -1.10 -17.59 4.54
CA HIS A 67 -2.31 -18.16 5.13
C HIS A 67 -2.44 -17.95 6.65
N GLU A 68 -1.35 -17.61 7.33
CA GLU A 68 -1.32 -17.31 8.76
C GLU A 68 -1.67 -15.84 9.05
N LEU A 69 -1.67 -14.99 8.02
CA LEU A 69 -2.07 -13.59 8.13
C LEU A 69 -3.58 -13.47 8.30
N SER A 70 -3.98 -12.51 9.13
CA SER A 70 -5.39 -12.27 9.43
C SER A 70 -5.62 -10.79 9.71
N ILE A 71 -6.77 -10.30 9.27
CA ILE A 71 -7.10 -8.89 9.39
C ILE A 71 -7.20 -8.44 10.86
N ASP A 72 -7.75 -9.28 11.74
CA ASP A 72 -7.93 -8.93 13.16
C ASP A 72 -6.59 -8.80 13.91
N LYS A 73 -5.57 -9.59 13.55
CA LYS A 73 -4.27 -9.58 14.24
C LYS A 73 -3.25 -8.66 13.59
N HIS A 74 -3.26 -8.58 12.26
CA HIS A 74 -2.19 -7.98 11.47
C HIS A 74 -2.64 -6.73 10.71
N GLY A 75 -3.96 -6.46 10.66
CA GLY A 75 -4.54 -5.37 9.87
C GLY A 75 -4.66 -5.69 8.38
N PHE A 76 -4.19 -6.86 7.93
CA PHE A 76 -4.34 -7.33 6.55
C PHE A 76 -4.39 -8.85 6.49
N GLU A 77 -4.94 -9.37 5.39
CA GLU A 77 -5.10 -10.79 5.12
C GLU A 77 -4.94 -11.03 3.62
N MET A 78 -4.35 -12.17 3.25
CA MET A 78 -4.28 -12.60 1.86
C MET A 78 -5.40 -13.61 1.60
N ILE A 79 -6.32 -13.24 0.72
CA ILE A 79 -7.44 -14.10 0.32
C ILE A 79 -7.18 -14.72 -1.06
N THR A 80 -7.45 -16.01 -1.19
CA THR A 80 -7.46 -16.68 -2.48
C THR A 80 -8.79 -16.42 -3.15
N VAL A 81 -8.75 -15.72 -4.28
CA VAL A 81 -9.94 -15.42 -5.09
C VAL A 81 -10.17 -16.54 -6.10
N PRO A 82 -11.42 -16.97 -6.35
CA PRO A 82 -11.76 -17.91 -7.41
C PRO A 82 -11.17 -17.54 -8.78
N LYS A 83 -10.80 -18.56 -9.57
CA LYS A 83 -10.07 -18.36 -10.84
C LYS A 83 -10.87 -17.54 -11.85
N ASP A 84 -12.15 -17.82 -11.96
CA ASP A 84 -13.14 -17.09 -12.76
C ASP A 84 -13.07 -15.57 -12.52
N ILE A 85 -12.98 -15.14 -11.27
CA ILE A 85 -12.86 -13.71 -10.92
C ILE A 85 -11.46 -13.18 -11.23
N SER A 86 -10.42 -13.99 -11.02
CA SER A 86 -9.02 -13.58 -11.24
C SER A 86 -8.68 -13.31 -12.72
N HIS A 87 -9.46 -13.86 -13.64
CA HIS A 87 -9.30 -13.70 -15.08
C HIS A 87 -10.09 -12.52 -15.66
N LEU A 88 -10.94 -11.86 -14.86
CA LEU A 88 -11.75 -10.74 -15.33
C LEU A 88 -10.88 -9.54 -15.75
N ASP A 89 -11.25 -8.90 -16.85
CA ASP A 89 -10.61 -7.66 -17.28
C ASP A 89 -11.00 -6.47 -16.38
N VAL A 90 -10.15 -6.22 -15.39
CA VAL A 90 -10.31 -5.11 -14.43
C VAL A 90 -10.13 -3.72 -15.08
N LYS A 91 -9.67 -3.63 -16.34
CA LYS A 91 -9.48 -2.34 -17.05
C LYS A 91 -10.53 -2.08 -18.14
N GLY A 92 -11.17 -3.11 -18.66
CA GLY A 92 -12.13 -3.02 -19.75
C GLY A 92 -13.57 -3.29 -19.33
N SER A 93 -14.28 -4.06 -20.16
CA SER A 93 -15.73 -4.25 -20.07
C SER A 93 -16.17 -5.02 -18.82
N GLN A 94 -15.32 -5.88 -18.26
CA GLN A 94 -15.63 -6.73 -17.11
C GLN A 94 -15.33 -6.09 -15.75
N LYS A 95 -14.93 -4.82 -15.73
CA LYS A 95 -14.57 -4.13 -14.49
C LYS A 95 -15.70 -4.10 -13.47
N GLN A 96 -16.94 -3.87 -13.90
CA GLN A 96 -18.09 -3.81 -12.98
C GLN A 96 -18.40 -5.19 -12.38
N GLU A 97 -18.28 -6.25 -13.18
CA GLU A 97 -18.41 -7.63 -12.73
C GLU A 97 -17.35 -7.96 -11.67
N TYR A 98 -16.09 -7.60 -11.93
CA TYR A 98 -15.00 -7.76 -10.96
C TYR A 98 -15.27 -7.02 -9.65
N ILE A 99 -15.70 -5.75 -9.72
CA ILE A 99 -16.04 -4.96 -8.53
C ILE A 99 -17.19 -5.63 -7.75
N SER A 100 -18.23 -6.10 -8.43
CA SER A 100 -19.36 -6.78 -7.80
C SER A 100 -18.91 -8.03 -7.04
N HIS A 101 -18.14 -8.90 -7.69
CA HIS A 101 -17.63 -10.12 -7.05
C HIS A 101 -16.71 -9.82 -5.86
N MET A 102 -15.80 -8.86 -6.00
CA MET A 102 -14.92 -8.45 -4.90
C MET A 102 -15.71 -7.86 -3.73
N THR A 103 -16.76 -7.07 -4.01
CA THR A 103 -17.66 -6.52 -3.00
C THR A 103 -18.32 -7.64 -2.20
N GLU A 104 -18.84 -8.67 -2.86
CA GLU A 104 -19.47 -9.82 -2.19
C GLU A 104 -18.50 -10.63 -1.33
N ILE A 105 -17.29 -10.90 -1.86
CA ILE A 105 -16.25 -11.63 -1.12
C ILE A 105 -15.90 -10.90 0.17
N VAL A 106 -15.65 -9.60 0.07
CA VAL A 106 -15.33 -8.74 1.22
C VAL A 106 -16.49 -8.69 2.19
N LYS A 107 -17.71 -8.46 1.69
CA LYS A 107 -18.91 -8.32 2.52
C LYS A 107 -19.12 -9.57 3.36
N ARG A 108 -18.98 -10.74 2.73
CA ARG A 108 -19.05 -12.04 3.41
C ARG A 108 -17.92 -12.25 4.40
N ARG A 109 -16.67 -11.96 3.99
CA ARG A 109 -15.48 -12.21 4.82
C ARG A 109 -15.47 -11.36 6.08
N LEU A 110 -15.82 -10.08 5.96
CA LEU A 110 -15.83 -9.13 7.07
C LEU A 110 -17.17 -9.08 7.81
N SER A 111 -18.18 -9.81 7.33
CA SER A 111 -19.57 -9.70 7.81
C SER A 111 -20.05 -8.23 7.81
N ALA A 112 -19.63 -7.47 6.80
CA ALA A 112 -19.91 -6.04 6.69
C ALA A 112 -21.33 -5.80 6.19
N THR A 113 -22.00 -4.76 6.71
CA THR A 113 -23.34 -4.37 6.22
C THR A 113 -23.24 -3.68 4.85
N LEU A 114 -22.21 -2.85 4.67
CA LEU A 114 -21.94 -2.07 3.46
C LEU A 114 -20.46 -2.20 3.11
N VAL A 115 -20.18 -2.33 1.81
CA VAL A 115 -18.83 -2.31 1.24
C VAL A 115 -18.85 -1.29 0.11
N LEU A 116 -17.95 -0.31 0.19
CA LEU A 116 -17.75 0.70 -0.85
C LEU A 116 -16.47 0.37 -1.61
N CYS A 117 -16.61 0.15 -2.92
CA CYS A 117 -15.48 -0.13 -3.80
C CYS A 117 -15.18 1.12 -4.63
N TYR A 118 -13.96 1.65 -4.47
CA TYR A 118 -13.51 2.81 -5.22
C TYR A 118 -12.52 2.38 -6.31
N ASP A 119 -12.75 2.83 -7.55
CA ASP A 119 -11.74 2.75 -8.60
C ASP A 119 -10.85 3.98 -8.54
N TYR A 120 -9.82 3.92 -7.70
CA TYR A 120 -8.79 4.95 -7.67
C TYR A 120 -7.69 4.63 -8.68
N ARG A 121 -7.48 5.54 -9.62
CA ARG A 121 -6.28 5.55 -10.45
C ARG A 121 -5.23 6.40 -9.75
N VAL A 122 -4.30 5.73 -9.08
CA VAL A 122 -3.11 6.40 -8.57
C VAL A 122 -2.19 6.66 -9.75
N TYR A 123 -2.17 7.91 -10.23
CA TYR A 123 -1.17 8.36 -11.18
C TYR A 123 0.12 8.58 -10.40
N CYS A 124 1.05 7.63 -10.52
CA CYS A 124 2.42 7.84 -10.05
C CYS A 124 3.12 8.76 -11.06
N LEU A 125 2.89 10.06 -10.95
CA LEU A 125 3.76 11.06 -11.55
C LEU A 125 5.03 11.10 -10.70
N ALA A 126 6.09 10.44 -11.19
CA ALA A 126 7.45 10.38 -10.67
C ALA A 126 7.78 9.26 -9.65
N LEU A 127 8.29 8.15 -10.19
CA LEU A 127 9.29 7.30 -9.53
C LEU A 127 10.62 7.26 -10.31
N GLN A 128 10.79 8.17 -11.28
CA GLN A 128 11.98 8.19 -12.16
C GLN A 128 13.07 9.17 -11.71
N VAL A 129 12.84 9.94 -10.64
CA VAL A 129 13.82 10.93 -10.13
C VAL A 129 14.63 10.42 -8.92
N PHE A 130 14.24 9.30 -8.28
CA PHE A 130 14.87 8.86 -7.02
C PHE A 130 15.91 7.72 -7.13
N LEU A 131 16.25 7.27 -8.34
CA LEU A 131 17.34 6.29 -8.58
C LEU A 131 18.57 6.91 -9.26
N SER A 132 18.75 8.23 -9.15
CA SER A 132 19.88 8.96 -9.72
C SER A 132 20.81 9.50 -8.63
N ALA A 133 21.26 8.64 -7.73
CA ALA A 133 22.48 8.87 -6.98
C ALA A 133 23.04 7.53 -6.50
N GLU A 134 24.16 7.15 -7.13
CA GLU A 134 25.09 6.08 -6.75
C GLU A 134 24.82 4.66 -7.28
N SER A 135 25.72 4.27 -8.20
CA SER A 135 26.01 2.93 -8.74
C SER A 135 25.12 2.39 -9.86
N ALA A 136 25.24 3.02 -11.03
CA ALA A 136 25.02 2.34 -12.29
C ALA A 136 26.18 1.37 -12.57
N SER A 137 26.02 0.10 -12.21
CA SER A 137 26.64 -0.99 -12.96
C SER A 137 25.76 -2.24 -12.83
N SER A 138 25.18 -2.66 -13.95
CA SER A 138 24.52 -3.96 -14.12
C SER A 138 23.25 -4.18 -13.30
N PHE A 139 22.15 -3.53 -13.69
CA PHE A 139 20.81 -4.05 -13.39
C PHE A 139 19.96 -4.01 -14.67
N ASP A 140 19.58 -5.20 -15.16
CA ASP A 140 18.72 -5.39 -16.32
C ASP A 140 17.35 -4.69 -16.12
N PRO A 141 16.87 -3.89 -17.09
CA PRO A 141 15.58 -3.23 -16.99
C PRO A 141 14.48 -4.19 -17.46
N VAL A 142 14.28 -5.30 -16.74
CA VAL A 142 13.10 -6.16 -16.88
C VAL A 142 12.43 -6.35 -15.52
N ILE A 143 12.29 -5.27 -14.77
CA ILE A 143 11.22 -5.20 -13.77
C ILE A 143 10.03 -4.57 -14.50
N LYS A 144 9.28 -5.42 -15.22
CA LYS A 144 7.88 -5.10 -15.53
C LYS A 144 7.22 -4.81 -14.19
N THR A 145 7.03 -3.54 -13.88
CA THR A 145 6.40 -3.06 -12.66
C THR A 145 5.00 -3.64 -12.60
N LYS A 146 4.87 -4.82 -11.99
CA LYS A 146 3.60 -5.42 -11.62
C LYS A 146 3.12 -4.60 -10.43
N ILE A 147 2.49 -3.46 -10.75
CA ILE A 147 1.77 -2.64 -9.78
C ILE A 147 0.71 -3.57 -9.17
N SER A 148 1.01 -4.11 -7.98
CA SER A 148 0.01 -4.76 -7.16
C SER A 148 -0.91 -3.65 -6.69
N ARG A 149 -2.07 -3.56 -7.34
CA ARG A 149 -3.13 -2.61 -7.02
C ARG A 149 -3.60 -2.92 -5.60
N MET A 150 -3.36 -1.99 -4.69
CA MET A 150 -3.87 -2.06 -3.33
C MET A 150 -5.33 -1.56 -3.36
N ILE A 151 -6.29 -2.48 -3.25
CA ILE A 151 -7.68 -2.10 -3.00
C ILE A 151 -7.75 -1.77 -1.51
N LEU A 152 -7.89 -0.49 -1.19
CA LEU A 152 -8.21 -0.04 0.17
C LEU A 152 -9.70 -0.29 0.39
N ILE A 153 -9.99 -1.28 1.24
CA ILE A 153 -11.34 -1.72 1.54
C ILE A 153 -11.63 -1.30 2.98
N TRP A 154 -12.52 -0.33 3.15
CA TRP A 154 -12.96 0.12 4.46
C TRP A 154 -14.30 -0.54 4.77
N GLY A 155 -14.31 -1.46 5.74
CA GLY A 155 -15.52 -2.11 6.24
C GLY A 155 -15.87 -1.57 7.62
N LEU A 156 -17.04 -0.95 7.74
CA LEU A 156 -17.62 -0.63 9.05
C LEU A 156 -18.18 -1.93 9.64
N ARG A 157 -17.58 -2.41 10.73
CA ARG A 157 -18.10 -3.54 11.51
C ARG A 157 -19.21 -3.00 12.42
N ASN A 158 -20.40 -3.59 12.35
CA ASN A 158 -21.40 -3.41 13.41
C ASN A 158 -20.99 -4.35 14.54
N ASP A 159 -20.49 -3.81 15.65
CA ASP A 159 -20.46 -4.56 16.90
C ASP A 159 -21.91 -4.62 17.43
N PRO A 160 -22.52 -5.81 17.52
CA PRO A 160 -23.74 -5.94 18.29
C PRO A 160 -23.37 -5.72 19.75
N MET A 161 -23.79 -4.58 20.30
CA MET A 161 -23.82 -4.29 21.73
C MET A 161 -24.29 -5.56 22.47
N ARG A 162 -23.37 -6.19 23.20
CA ARG A 162 -23.63 -7.19 24.23
C ARG A 162 -23.21 -6.61 25.57
#